data_AF-G4QIB2-F1
#
_entry.id   AF-G4QIB2-F1
#
_cell.length_a   1.000
_cell.length_b   1.000
_cell.length_c   1.000
_cell.angle_alpha   90.00
_cell.angle_beta   90.00
_cell.angle_gamma   90.00
#
_symmetry.space_group_name_H-M   'P 1'
#
loop_
_entity.id
_entity.type
_entity.pdbx_description
1 polymer ?
#
loop_
_entity_poly.entity_id
_entity_poly.type
_entity_poly.pdbx_seq_one_letter_code
_entity_poly.pdbx_strand_id
1 'polypeptide(L)'
;MIKKSRLRGAMLLGVLLSIGSSCLHATESEVPEPFQGEDPRSKLSIGYADLDAFIKPHFFQSGPSTRAKAPKSSNNMGTRFKVKVNRYTALEGNRFYFKNLENPEVVAILSDLVESLEAFPDQTPLNLLNRNEQLAYWLNLYNFALLEELSQVYPKTSLKNVLDYGDDDSILAKKVLKVSGVSLSLNDIQYNIVYKKFPEKHNILYGFFQGNIGGPNIREKSYEGDSVWRALEENGKRFVNSNRGTAVGSSGKVRVSELYEHNMMLFNNDKEILRDHLQDLAIGDVETALAAMKSAKKIDFDIVDWNFADLFGDQRNFGGGNQTNPAALLDSVKSSTINDSGQVVQIQSYLSDDVQSKAKMDIRFSDSELETLLMLKQNRNQTQGTVEIKDIKESKNGK
;
A
#
# COMPACT_ATOMS: atom_id res chain seq x y z
N MET A 1 82.52 40.12 -22.39
CA MET A 1 82.89 39.72 -21.00
C MET A 1 81.60 39.38 -20.27
N ILE A 2 81.22 38.12 -20.09
CA ILE A 2 81.66 37.15 -19.07
C ILE A 2 81.37 37.58 -17.62
N LYS A 3 80.51 36.75 -16.98
CA LYS A 3 80.38 36.34 -15.56
C LYS A 3 79.39 37.05 -14.59
N LYS A 4 78.41 36.23 -14.15
CA LYS A 4 78.02 35.80 -12.76
C LYS A 4 77.61 36.92 -11.77
N SER A 5 76.63 36.81 -10.84
CA SER A 5 75.97 35.69 -10.16
C SER A 5 74.73 36.12 -9.34
N ARG A 6 73.72 35.23 -9.29
CA ARG A 6 72.74 34.85 -8.22
C ARG A 6 72.44 35.76 -7.01
N LEU A 7 71.13 35.92 -6.71
CA LEU A 7 70.45 35.58 -5.42
C LEU A 7 68.90 35.68 -5.59
N ARG A 8 68.16 34.55 -5.64
CA ARG A 8 67.20 33.99 -4.63
C ARG A 8 65.97 34.85 -4.25
N GLY A 9 64.77 34.25 -4.41
CA GLY A 9 63.50 34.66 -3.79
C GLY A 9 62.30 34.32 -4.70
N ALA A 10 61.88 33.05 -4.73
CA ALA A 10 60.71 32.53 -4.00
C ALA A 10 59.41 32.54 -4.84
N MET A 11 59.00 31.32 -5.15
CA MET A 11 57.87 30.82 -5.92
C MET A 11 56.59 30.86 -5.07
N LEU A 12 55.45 31.27 -5.64
CA LEU A 12 54.17 30.63 -5.31
C LEU A 12 53.12 30.90 -6.41
N LEU A 13 52.83 29.80 -7.12
CA LEU A 13 51.88 29.65 -8.20
C LEU A 13 50.54 29.23 -7.57
N GLY A 14 49.49 30.04 -7.73
CA GLY A 14 48.14 29.70 -7.27
C GLY A 14 47.45 28.76 -8.27
N VAL A 15 47.31 27.49 -7.91
CA VAL A 15 46.47 26.50 -8.60
C VAL A 15 45.05 26.64 -8.06
N LEU A 16 44.12 27.11 -8.89
CA LEU A 16 42.68 26.97 -8.64
C LEU A 16 42.29 25.52 -8.92
N LEU A 17 42.11 24.74 -7.86
CA LEU A 17 41.58 23.37 -7.93
C LEU A 17 40.05 23.43 -7.97
N SER A 18 39.49 22.96 -9.08
CA SER A 18 38.06 22.68 -9.24
C SER A 18 37.63 21.58 -8.27
N ILE A 19 36.87 21.94 -7.24
CA ILE A 19 36.16 20.98 -6.38
C ILE A 19 34.68 21.12 -6.69
N GLY A 20 34.16 20.16 -7.45
CA GLY A 20 32.73 20.02 -7.70
C GLY A 20 32.49 18.72 -8.46
N SER A 21 31.66 17.85 -7.88
CA SER A 21 31.06 16.64 -8.49
C SER A 21 31.69 15.26 -8.24
N SER A 22 32.34 15.00 -7.10
CA SER A 22 32.82 13.64 -6.76
C SER A 22 31.96 12.84 -5.77
N CYS A 23 30.82 13.37 -5.28
CA CYS A 23 29.98 12.62 -4.32
C CYS A 23 28.88 11.75 -4.97
N LEU A 24 28.54 11.93 -6.25
CA LEU A 24 27.47 11.16 -6.91
C LEU A 24 27.90 9.77 -7.40
N HIS A 25 29.20 9.54 -7.64
CA HIS A 25 29.69 8.28 -8.23
C HIS A 25 29.98 7.16 -7.23
N ALA A 26 30.11 7.45 -5.93
CA ALA A 26 30.50 6.44 -4.94
C ALA A 26 29.36 5.46 -4.58
N THR A 27 28.10 5.87 -4.74
CA THR A 27 26.94 5.03 -4.42
C THR A 27 26.52 4.13 -5.58
N GLU A 28 26.85 4.51 -6.82
CA GLU A 28 26.45 3.77 -8.02
C GLU A 28 27.31 2.53 -8.27
N SER A 29 28.56 2.49 -7.77
CA SER A 29 29.44 1.32 -7.91
C SER A 29 28.92 0.06 -7.21
N GLU A 30 27.98 0.20 -6.29
CA GLU A 30 27.36 -0.92 -5.58
C GLU A 30 26.13 -1.52 -6.29
N VAL A 31 25.64 -0.86 -7.35
CA VAL A 31 24.52 -1.31 -8.18
C VAL A 31 25.07 -2.23 -9.28
N PRO A 32 24.36 -3.28 -9.75
CA PRO A 32 24.85 -4.10 -10.86
C PRO A 32 25.15 -3.28 -12.11
N GLU A 33 26.24 -3.62 -12.81
CA GLU A 33 26.76 -2.89 -13.99
C GLU A 33 25.69 -2.55 -15.05
N PRO A 34 24.76 -3.46 -15.42
CA PRO A 34 23.73 -3.16 -16.42
C PRO A 34 22.75 -2.05 -16.02
N PHE A 35 22.66 -1.74 -14.73
CA PHE A 35 21.72 -0.76 -14.18
C PHE A 35 22.42 0.54 -13.74
N GLN A 36 23.73 0.65 -13.94
CA GLN A 36 24.49 1.87 -13.67
C GLN A 36 24.32 2.88 -14.82
N GLY A 37 24.43 4.16 -14.47
CA GLY A 37 24.32 5.29 -15.37
C GLY A 37 22.91 5.84 -15.51
N GLU A 38 22.85 7.06 -16.03
CA GLU A 38 21.64 7.78 -16.42
C GLU A 38 21.98 8.81 -17.50
N ASP A 39 20.99 9.16 -18.32
CA ASP A 39 21.06 10.31 -19.20
C ASP A 39 20.10 11.41 -18.70
N PRO A 40 20.62 12.43 -17.99
CA PRO A 40 19.80 13.53 -17.47
C PRO A 40 19.10 14.36 -18.54
N ARG A 41 19.54 14.28 -19.81
CA ARG A 41 18.96 15.04 -20.93
C ARG A 41 17.97 14.21 -21.74
N SER A 42 17.82 12.94 -21.41
CA SER A 42 16.91 12.04 -22.10
C SER A 42 15.45 12.46 -21.93
N LYS A 43 14.75 12.49 -23.06
CA LYS A 43 13.31 12.74 -23.15
C LYS A 43 12.52 11.46 -23.43
N LEU A 44 13.19 10.30 -23.36
CA LEU A 44 12.52 9.02 -23.48
C LEU A 44 11.59 8.84 -22.29
N SER A 45 10.39 8.31 -22.54
CA SER A 45 9.39 8.02 -21.52
C SER A 45 8.80 6.64 -21.78
N ILE A 46 8.62 5.85 -20.73
CA ILE A 46 8.00 4.53 -20.82
C ILE A 46 6.48 4.70 -20.69
N GLY A 47 5.71 4.05 -21.57
CA GLY A 47 4.26 4.00 -21.46
C GLY A 47 3.82 2.81 -20.61
N TYR A 48 2.89 3.04 -19.68
CA TYR A 48 2.35 2.02 -18.75
C TYR A 48 0.83 1.84 -18.87
N ALA A 49 0.28 2.10 -20.06
CA ALA A 49 -1.17 2.05 -20.29
C ALA A 49 -1.76 0.64 -20.14
N ASP A 50 -0.96 -0.38 -20.44
CA ASP A 50 -1.23 -1.80 -20.23
C ASP A 50 -1.31 -2.16 -18.74
N LEU A 51 -0.34 -1.69 -17.94
CA LEU A 51 -0.34 -1.85 -16.48
C LEU A 51 -1.56 -1.17 -15.84
N ASP A 52 -1.87 0.05 -16.27
CA ASP A 52 -3.04 0.79 -15.82
C ASP A 52 -4.35 0.07 -16.17
N ALA A 53 -4.43 -0.51 -17.37
CA ALA A 53 -5.59 -1.29 -17.80
C ALA A 53 -5.79 -2.54 -16.94
N PHE A 54 -4.70 -3.15 -16.46
CA PHE A 54 -4.76 -4.28 -15.52
C PHE A 54 -5.18 -3.86 -14.11
N ILE A 55 -4.61 -2.80 -13.54
CA ILE A 55 -4.88 -2.38 -12.16
C ILE A 55 -6.33 -1.90 -11.99
N LYS A 56 -6.83 -1.10 -12.94
CA LYS A 56 -8.11 -0.39 -12.82
C LYS A 56 -9.32 -1.26 -12.45
N PRO A 57 -9.55 -2.45 -13.04
CA PRO A 57 -10.67 -3.32 -12.64
C PRO A 57 -10.48 -4.01 -11.29
N HIS A 58 -9.24 -4.12 -10.80
CA HIS A 58 -8.88 -4.80 -9.56
C HIS A 58 -8.76 -3.87 -8.36
N PHE A 59 -8.60 -2.57 -8.61
CA PHE A 59 -8.38 -1.57 -7.58
C PHE A 59 -9.70 -0.97 -7.08
N PHE A 60 -9.85 -0.89 -5.76
CA PHE A 60 -10.94 -0.13 -5.15
C PHE A 60 -10.42 1.17 -4.56
N GLN A 61 -10.84 2.27 -5.18
CA GLN A 61 -10.49 3.61 -4.71
C GLN A 61 -11.25 3.95 -3.43
N SER A 62 -10.55 3.77 -2.30
CA SER A 62 -10.93 4.35 -1.02
C SER A 62 -10.52 5.82 -0.95
N GLY A 63 -11.29 6.65 -0.23
CA GLY A 63 -10.89 8.02 0.09
C GLY A 63 -9.68 8.08 1.05
N PRO A 64 -9.22 9.29 1.41
CA PRO A 64 -8.35 9.51 2.56
C PRO A 64 -8.90 8.84 3.83
N SER A 65 -8.01 8.46 4.73
CA SER A 65 -8.40 7.89 6.03
C SER A 65 -9.21 8.90 6.83
N THR A 66 -10.38 8.48 7.33
CA THR A 66 -11.14 9.23 8.34
C THR A 66 -10.68 8.91 9.76
N ARG A 67 -9.70 7.99 9.90
CA ARG A 67 -9.23 7.41 11.16
C ARG A 67 -10.34 6.75 12.00
N ALA A 68 -11.51 6.51 11.41
CA ALA A 68 -12.65 5.87 12.06
C ALA A 68 -12.34 4.40 12.39
N LYS A 69 -12.86 3.93 13.53
CA LYS A 69 -12.71 2.53 13.95
C LYS A 69 -13.89 1.72 13.41
N ALA A 70 -13.61 0.54 12.86
CA ALA A 70 -14.65 -0.41 12.48
C ALA A 70 -15.54 -0.79 13.67
N PRO A 71 -16.81 -1.16 13.43
CA PRO A 71 -17.68 -1.72 14.45
C PRO A 71 -17.06 -2.97 15.09
N LYS A 72 -17.54 -3.35 16.27
CA LYS A 72 -17.13 -4.62 16.89
C LYS A 72 -17.85 -5.74 16.16
N SER A 73 -17.14 -6.81 15.80
CA SER A 73 -17.78 -8.01 15.25
C SER A 73 -18.79 -8.60 16.25
N SER A 74 -20.01 -8.86 15.78
CA SER A 74 -21.06 -9.55 16.54
C SER A 74 -20.87 -11.06 16.49
N ASN A 75 -21.39 -11.78 17.49
CA ASN A 75 -21.42 -13.24 17.45
C ASN A 75 -22.43 -13.71 16.41
N ASN A 76 -22.09 -14.74 15.63
CA ASN A 76 -23.11 -15.55 14.98
C ASN A 76 -23.85 -16.36 16.07
N MET A 77 -25.17 -16.45 15.94
CA MET A 77 -26.01 -17.18 16.87
C MET A 77 -25.56 -18.65 16.96
N GLY A 78 -25.34 -19.15 18.18
CA GLY A 78 -24.87 -20.53 18.40
C GLY A 78 -23.35 -20.73 18.42
N THR A 79 -22.52 -19.68 18.34
CA THR A 79 -21.06 -19.79 18.55
C THR A 79 -20.50 -18.71 19.48
N ARG A 80 -19.46 -19.05 20.24
CA ARG A 80 -18.64 -18.10 21.01
C ARG A 80 -17.41 -17.62 20.25
N PHE A 81 -17.11 -18.22 19.10
CA PHE A 81 -15.98 -17.83 18.27
C PHE A 81 -16.27 -16.55 17.51
N LYS A 82 -15.24 -15.71 17.38
CA LYS A 82 -15.30 -14.42 16.67
C LYS A 82 -14.11 -14.32 15.73
N VAL A 83 -14.34 -13.73 14.55
CA VAL A 83 -13.24 -13.26 13.73
C VAL A 83 -12.62 -12.05 14.41
N LYS A 84 -11.30 -12.12 14.61
CA LYS A 84 -10.51 -11.01 15.15
C LYS A 84 -10.04 -10.16 13.98
N VAL A 85 -10.59 -8.96 13.88
CA VAL A 85 -10.17 -7.95 12.90
C VAL A 85 -9.55 -6.78 13.64
N ASN A 86 -8.47 -6.22 13.11
CA ASN A 86 -7.92 -4.98 13.64
C ASN A 86 -8.86 -3.81 13.31
N ARG A 87 -9.65 -3.38 14.29
CA ARG A 87 -10.69 -2.36 14.11
C ARG A 87 -10.15 -0.99 13.71
N TYR A 88 -8.87 -0.71 13.97
CA TYR A 88 -8.25 0.57 13.62
C TYR A 88 -7.92 0.65 12.13
N THR A 89 -7.59 -0.48 11.50
CA THR A 89 -7.09 -0.58 10.13
C THR A 89 -8.09 -1.23 9.16
N ALA A 90 -9.15 -1.85 9.68
CA ALA A 90 -10.18 -2.52 8.89
C ALA A 90 -10.94 -1.61 7.90
N LEU A 91 -11.00 -0.30 8.16
CA LEU A 91 -11.64 0.67 7.25
C LEU A 91 -10.61 1.48 6.43
N GLU A 92 -9.35 1.07 6.41
CA GLU A 92 -8.25 1.81 5.76
C GLU A 92 -8.05 1.46 4.28
N GLY A 93 -7.30 2.31 3.60
CA GLY A 93 -7.36 2.45 2.15
C GLY A 93 -6.55 1.50 1.27
N ASN A 94 -5.92 0.46 1.82
CA ASN A 94 -5.20 -0.52 1.00
C ASN A 94 -6.14 -1.62 0.53
N ARG A 95 -6.72 -1.48 -0.67
CA ARG A 95 -7.80 -2.36 -1.13
C ARG A 95 -7.60 -2.72 -2.59
N PHE A 96 -6.95 -3.86 -2.80
CA PHE A 96 -6.86 -4.54 -4.09
C PHE A 96 -7.69 -5.82 -4.02
N TYR A 97 -8.46 -6.12 -5.07
CA TYR A 97 -9.38 -7.25 -5.08
C TYR A 97 -8.64 -8.53 -5.46
N PHE A 98 -7.97 -9.13 -4.47
CA PHE A 98 -7.11 -10.31 -4.67
C PHE A 98 -7.88 -11.56 -5.10
N LYS A 99 -9.17 -11.63 -4.79
CA LYS A 99 -10.04 -12.73 -5.22
C LYS A 99 -10.09 -12.92 -6.74
N ASN A 100 -9.90 -11.86 -7.54
CA ASN A 100 -9.82 -12.03 -9.00
C ASN A 100 -8.55 -12.77 -9.44
N LEU A 101 -7.47 -12.72 -8.65
CA LEU A 101 -6.23 -13.44 -8.93
C LEU A 101 -6.33 -14.95 -8.64
N GLU A 102 -7.47 -15.46 -8.16
CA GLU A 102 -7.75 -16.90 -8.16
C GLU A 102 -8.03 -17.42 -9.57
N ASN A 103 -8.40 -16.54 -10.52
CA ASN A 103 -8.62 -16.94 -11.90
C ASN A 103 -7.27 -17.08 -12.63
N PRO A 104 -6.93 -18.28 -13.14
CA PRO A 104 -5.67 -18.51 -13.84
C PRO A 104 -5.49 -17.65 -15.10
N GLU A 105 -6.58 -17.23 -15.76
CA GLU A 105 -6.49 -16.33 -16.92
C GLU A 105 -6.01 -14.92 -16.51
N VAL A 106 -6.43 -14.44 -15.33
CA VAL A 106 -6.01 -13.13 -14.83
C VAL A 106 -4.56 -13.18 -14.37
N VAL A 107 -4.14 -14.28 -13.75
CA VAL A 107 -2.74 -14.50 -13.37
C VAL A 107 -1.85 -14.61 -14.60
N ALA A 108 -2.27 -15.29 -15.67
CA ALA A 108 -1.51 -15.35 -16.92
C ALA A 108 -1.27 -13.96 -17.52
N ILE A 109 -2.29 -13.10 -17.55
CA ILE A 109 -2.13 -11.70 -17.99
C ILE A 109 -1.14 -10.95 -17.10
N LEU A 110 -1.18 -11.17 -15.78
CA LEU A 110 -0.23 -10.55 -14.85
C LEU A 110 1.21 -10.99 -15.14
N SER A 111 1.43 -12.30 -15.35
CA SER A 111 2.73 -12.85 -15.73
C SER A 111 3.22 -12.28 -17.05
N ASP A 112 2.38 -12.19 -18.09
CA ASP A 112 2.73 -11.57 -19.38
C ASP A 112 3.20 -10.11 -19.23
N LEU A 113 2.56 -9.35 -18.32
CA LEU A 113 2.96 -7.96 -18.03
C LEU A 113 4.30 -7.88 -17.31
N VAL A 114 4.56 -8.79 -16.36
CA VAL A 114 5.86 -8.87 -15.66
C VAL A 114 6.95 -9.23 -16.67
N GLU A 115 6.75 -10.26 -17.50
CA GLU A 115 7.68 -10.66 -18.55
C GLU A 115 7.98 -9.52 -19.54
N SER A 116 6.96 -8.74 -19.92
CA SER A 116 7.11 -7.54 -20.76
C SER A 116 8.03 -6.50 -20.11
N LEU A 117 7.88 -6.24 -18.81
CA LEU A 117 8.75 -5.33 -18.06
C LEU A 117 10.17 -5.87 -17.90
N GLU A 118 10.36 -7.17 -17.77
CA GLU A 118 11.68 -7.80 -17.71
C GLU A 118 12.45 -7.70 -19.03
N ALA A 119 11.75 -7.87 -20.15
CA ALA A 119 12.33 -7.80 -21.48
C ALA A 119 12.63 -6.37 -21.95
N PHE A 120 12.04 -5.35 -21.32
CA PHE A 120 12.18 -3.96 -21.74
C PHE A 120 13.64 -3.46 -21.76
N PRO A 121 14.47 -3.67 -20.71
CA PRO A 121 15.87 -3.23 -20.70
C PRO A 121 16.77 -3.83 -21.78
N ASP A 122 16.40 -4.99 -22.35
CA ASP A 122 17.15 -5.60 -23.46
C ASP A 122 16.92 -4.83 -24.78
N GLN A 123 15.79 -4.15 -24.91
CA GLN A 123 15.45 -3.33 -26.06
C GLN A 123 15.93 -1.88 -25.89
N THR A 124 15.70 -1.32 -24.71
CA THR A 124 16.12 0.04 -24.34
C THR A 124 16.89 0.01 -23.04
N PRO A 125 18.23 0.04 -23.09
CA PRO A 125 19.06 0.05 -21.90
C PRO A 125 18.68 1.17 -20.93
N LEU A 126 18.59 0.86 -19.64
CA LEU A 126 18.11 1.79 -18.62
C LEU A 126 18.98 3.04 -18.46
N ASN A 127 20.28 2.94 -18.80
CA ASN A 127 21.21 4.08 -18.75
C ASN A 127 20.87 5.20 -19.75
N LEU A 128 20.06 4.92 -20.78
CA LEU A 128 19.55 5.92 -21.72
C LEU A 128 18.36 6.71 -21.17
N LEU A 129 17.79 6.25 -20.06
CA LEU A 129 16.67 6.92 -19.40
C LEU A 129 17.18 7.92 -18.37
N ASN A 130 16.38 8.95 -18.12
CA ASN A 130 16.64 9.84 -17.01
C ASN A 130 16.33 9.15 -15.67
N ARG A 131 16.86 9.72 -14.59
CA ARG A 131 16.76 9.15 -13.24
C ARG A 131 15.32 8.89 -12.78
N ASN A 132 14.37 9.76 -13.13
CA ASN A 132 12.99 9.60 -12.70
C ASN A 132 12.27 8.47 -13.45
N GLU A 133 12.55 8.31 -14.75
CA GLU A 133 12.02 7.19 -15.56
C GLU A 133 12.56 5.84 -15.06
N GLN A 134 13.85 5.78 -14.69
CA GLN A 134 14.40 4.58 -14.06
C GLN A 134 13.68 4.25 -12.75
N LEU A 135 13.39 5.25 -11.90
CA LEU A 135 12.64 5.04 -10.66
C LEU A 135 11.22 4.52 -10.93
N ALA A 136 10.52 5.13 -11.88
CA ALA A 136 9.17 4.71 -12.28
C ALA A 136 9.16 3.24 -12.75
N TYR A 137 10.12 2.86 -13.59
CA TYR A 137 10.29 1.49 -14.05
C TYR A 137 10.48 0.50 -12.88
N TRP A 138 11.43 0.77 -11.97
CA TRP A 138 11.70 -0.14 -10.85
C TRP A 138 10.51 -0.28 -9.90
N LEU A 139 9.80 0.81 -9.62
CA LEU A 139 8.61 0.77 -8.78
C LEU A 139 7.48 -0.05 -9.42
N ASN A 140 7.26 0.12 -10.72
CA ASN A 140 6.23 -0.63 -11.43
C ASN A 140 6.58 -2.13 -11.52
N LEU A 141 7.81 -2.47 -11.91
CA LEU A 141 8.27 -3.86 -11.96
C LEU A 141 8.14 -4.54 -10.59
N TYR A 142 8.62 -3.89 -9.52
CA TYR A 142 8.49 -4.43 -8.17
C TYR A 142 7.02 -4.67 -7.80
N ASN A 143 6.14 -3.69 -8.02
CA ASN A 143 4.76 -3.78 -7.57
C ASN A 143 3.99 -4.89 -8.31
N PHE A 144 4.22 -5.06 -9.62
CA PHE A 144 3.58 -6.12 -10.40
C PHE A 144 4.14 -7.51 -10.08
N ALA A 145 5.46 -7.65 -9.97
CA ALA A 145 6.08 -8.90 -9.55
C ALA A 145 5.64 -9.33 -8.14
N LEU A 146 5.48 -8.37 -7.21
CA LEU A 146 4.92 -8.66 -5.90
C LEU A 146 3.45 -9.13 -5.99
N LEU A 147 2.62 -8.53 -6.85
CA LEU A 147 1.25 -9.00 -7.06
C LEU A 147 1.22 -10.44 -7.58
N GLU A 148 2.15 -10.80 -8.47
CA GLU A 148 2.28 -12.15 -9.01
C GLU A 148 2.63 -13.15 -7.89
N GLU A 149 3.66 -12.87 -7.10
CA GLU A 149 4.04 -13.72 -5.96
C GLU A 149 2.92 -13.83 -4.91
N LEU A 150 2.22 -12.73 -4.64
CA LEU A 150 1.08 -12.71 -3.72
C LEU A 150 -0.10 -13.55 -4.24
N SER A 151 -0.30 -13.63 -5.56
CA SER A 151 -1.36 -14.46 -6.15
C SER A 151 -1.18 -15.95 -5.85
N GLN A 152 0.08 -16.43 -5.78
CA GLN A 152 0.39 -17.82 -5.51
C GLN A 152 0.16 -18.22 -4.04
N VAL A 153 0.14 -17.23 -3.13
CA VAL A 153 0.01 -17.44 -1.69
C VAL A 153 -1.39 -17.13 -1.18
N TYR A 154 -2.18 -16.40 -1.95
CA TYR A 154 -3.60 -16.19 -1.69
C TYR A 154 -4.35 -17.54 -1.66
N PRO A 155 -5.34 -17.77 -0.77
CA PRO A 155 -5.97 -16.84 0.18
C PRO A 155 -5.44 -16.94 1.63
N LYS A 156 -4.12 -17.10 1.86
CA LYS A 156 -3.60 -17.10 3.24
C LYS A 156 -4.02 -15.83 4.02
N THR A 157 -4.49 -16.02 5.25
CA THR A 157 -5.04 -14.92 6.06
C THR A 157 -3.99 -13.92 6.56
N SER A 158 -2.74 -14.36 6.76
CA SER A 158 -1.64 -13.52 7.26
C SER A 158 -0.40 -13.69 6.39
N LEU A 159 0.19 -12.56 6.00
CA LEU A 159 1.40 -12.50 5.20
C LEU A 159 2.68 -12.41 6.05
N LYS A 160 2.58 -12.40 7.39
CA LYS A 160 3.74 -12.19 8.29
C LYS A 160 4.91 -13.14 8.01
N ASN A 161 4.63 -14.44 7.88
CA ASN A 161 5.68 -15.44 7.64
C ASN A 161 6.06 -15.56 6.16
N VAL A 162 5.32 -14.90 5.27
CA VAL A 162 5.54 -14.94 3.82
C VAL A 162 6.45 -13.78 3.41
N LEU A 163 6.23 -12.62 4.02
CA LEU A 163 6.95 -11.36 3.82
C LEU A 163 8.00 -11.12 4.91
N ASP A 164 8.54 -12.16 5.53
CA ASP A 164 9.53 -12.00 6.58
C ASP A 164 10.83 -11.39 6.00
N TYR A 165 11.09 -10.12 6.32
CA TYR A 165 12.23 -9.38 5.79
C TYR A 165 13.60 -9.95 6.18
N GLY A 166 13.66 -10.80 7.22
CA GLY A 166 14.89 -11.44 7.68
C GLY A 166 15.04 -12.90 7.24
N ASP A 167 14.08 -13.45 6.49
CA ASP A 167 14.07 -14.84 6.07
C ASP A 167 14.46 -14.97 4.59
N ASP A 168 15.51 -15.73 4.31
CA ASP A 168 15.95 -16.05 2.95
C ASP A 168 14.92 -16.88 2.17
N ASP A 169 14.00 -17.55 2.88
CA ASP A 169 12.89 -18.30 2.28
C ASP A 169 11.65 -17.41 1.97
N SER A 170 11.68 -16.13 2.35
CA SER A 170 10.62 -15.17 2.02
C SER A 170 10.45 -14.99 0.51
N ILE A 171 9.22 -14.74 0.06
CA ILE A 171 8.96 -14.35 -1.35
C ILE A 171 9.73 -13.10 -1.77
N LEU A 172 10.12 -12.25 -0.81
CA LEU A 172 10.89 -11.03 -1.06
C LEU A 172 12.36 -11.32 -1.38
N ALA A 173 12.92 -12.40 -0.83
CA ALA A 173 14.33 -12.78 -0.99
C ALA A 173 14.58 -13.68 -2.20
N LYS A 174 13.55 -14.40 -2.67
CA LYS A 174 13.63 -15.28 -3.84
C LYS A 174 13.93 -14.51 -5.12
N LYS A 175 14.82 -15.07 -5.94
CA LYS A 175 15.19 -14.53 -7.26
C LYS A 175 14.11 -14.90 -8.29
N VAL A 176 13.02 -14.14 -8.28
CA VAL A 176 11.85 -14.39 -9.14
C VAL A 176 11.93 -13.64 -10.47
N LEU A 177 12.82 -12.65 -10.57
CA LEU A 177 12.97 -11.82 -11.77
C LEU A 177 14.30 -12.04 -12.48
N LYS A 178 14.34 -11.75 -13.78
CA LYS A 178 15.56 -11.70 -14.59
C LYS A 178 15.56 -10.52 -15.54
N VAL A 179 16.34 -9.49 -15.21
CA VAL A 179 16.42 -8.24 -15.99
C VAL A 179 17.84 -8.08 -16.55
N SER A 180 17.99 -7.87 -17.86
CA SER A 180 19.30 -7.74 -18.53
C SER A 180 20.30 -8.84 -18.16
N GLY A 181 19.82 -10.08 -18.04
CA GLY A 181 20.63 -11.24 -17.68
C GLY A 181 20.96 -11.39 -16.19
N VAL A 182 20.57 -10.43 -15.33
CA VAL A 182 20.78 -10.48 -13.88
C VAL A 182 19.53 -11.02 -13.19
N SER A 183 19.67 -12.09 -12.41
CA SER A 183 18.59 -12.60 -11.56
C SER A 183 18.42 -11.72 -10.32
N LEU A 184 17.20 -11.22 -10.11
CA LEU A 184 16.86 -10.26 -9.07
C LEU A 184 15.74 -10.78 -8.18
N SER A 185 15.81 -10.46 -6.89
CA SER A 185 14.69 -10.55 -5.96
C SER A 185 14.02 -9.19 -5.78
N LEU A 186 12.83 -9.19 -5.20
CA LEU A 186 12.14 -7.95 -4.81
C LEU A 186 13.01 -7.14 -3.82
N ASN A 187 13.68 -7.80 -2.88
CA ASN A 187 14.64 -7.17 -1.97
C ASN A 187 15.83 -6.55 -2.71
N ASP A 188 16.34 -7.15 -3.79
CA ASP A 188 17.41 -6.53 -4.58
C ASP A 188 16.94 -5.25 -5.24
N ILE A 189 15.74 -5.25 -5.83
CA ILE A 189 15.19 -4.05 -6.47
C ILE A 189 15.06 -2.92 -5.44
N GLN A 190 14.47 -3.22 -4.29
CA GLN A 190 14.23 -2.21 -3.24
C GLN A 190 15.54 -1.72 -2.60
N TYR A 191 16.32 -2.63 -2.01
CA TYR A 191 17.45 -2.28 -1.17
C TYR A 191 18.76 -2.12 -1.95
N ASN A 192 19.02 -2.98 -2.94
CA ASN A 192 20.31 -3.00 -3.65
C ASN A 192 20.35 -2.08 -4.87
N ILE A 193 19.21 -1.79 -5.50
CA ILE A 193 19.13 -0.92 -6.67
C ILE A 193 18.56 0.44 -6.28
N VAL A 194 17.30 0.50 -5.85
CA VAL A 194 16.58 1.77 -5.69
C VAL A 194 17.12 2.58 -4.50
N TYR A 195 17.28 2.00 -3.31
CA TYR A 195 17.77 2.78 -2.16
C TYR A 195 19.21 3.27 -2.36
N LYS A 196 20.06 2.50 -3.07
CA LYS A 196 21.43 2.92 -3.40
C LYS A 196 21.49 3.99 -4.47
N LYS A 197 20.58 3.94 -5.45
CA LYS A 197 20.44 5.01 -6.46
C LYS A 197 19.80 6.27 -5.90
N PHE A 198 19.00 6.19 -4.84
CA PHE A 198 18.23 7.32 -4.29
C PHE A 198 18.35 7.46 -2.77
N PRO A 199 19.57 7.53 -2.20
CA PRO A 199 19.79 7.48 -0.75
C PRO A 199 19.19 8.68 -0.02
N GLU A 200 19.02 9.82 -0.69
CA GLU A 200 18.48 11.05 -0.12
C GLU A 200 16.94 11.18 -0.20
N LYS A 201 16.26 10.18 -0.78
CA LYS A 201 14.84 10.28 -1.17
C LYS A 201 13.94 9.34 -0.38
N HIS A 202 13.63 9.70 0.86
CA HIS A 202 12.79 8.89 1.76
C HIS A 202 11.38 8.55 1.22
N ASN A 203 10.79 9.42 0.38
CA ASN A 203 9.46 9.21 -0.22
C ASN A 203 9.36 7.92 -1.05
N ILE A 204 10.48 7.36 -1.53
CA ILE A 204 10.48 6.12 -2.32
C ILE A 204 9.93 4.92 -1.55
N LEU A 205 9.97 4.94 -0.21
CA LEU A 205 9.37 3.90 0.64
C LEU A 205 7.89 3.67 0.31
N TYR A 206 7.16 4.75 0.02
CA TYR A 206 5.73 4.67 -0.30
C TYR A 206 5.46 4.20 -1.73
N GLY A 207 6.51 3.99 -2.52
CA GLY A 207 6.43 3.39 -3.85
C GLY A 207 6.27 1.87 -3.83
N PHE A 208 6.80 1.23 -2.78
CA PHE A 208 6.85 -0.22 -2.62
C PHE A 208 5.61 -0.73 -1.90
N PHE A 209 4.66 -1.26 -2.67
CA PHE A 209 3.51 -1.98 -2.14
C PHE A 209 3.98 -3.20 -1.33
N GLN A 210 3.24 -3.61 -0.29
CA GLN A 210 3.63 -4.75 0.55
C GLN A 210 2.60 -5.89 0.53
N GLY A 211 1.44 -5.73 -0.09
CA GLY A 211 0.38 -6.75 -0.06
C GLY A 211 -0.43 -6.84 1.23
N ASN A 212 0.06 -6.26 2.33
CA ASN A 212 -0.61 -6.25 3.63
C ASN A 212 -1.30 -4.91 3.94
N ILE A 213 -2.26 -4.92 4.87
CA ILE A 213 -2.97 -3.71 5.29
C ILE A 213 -1.99 -2.71 5.94
N GLY A 214 -0.93 -3.17 6.61
CA GLY A 214 0.04 -2.33 7.31
C GLY A 214 1.01 -1.53 6.42
N GLY A 215 1.14 -1.87 5.15
CA GLY A 215 2.01 -1.18 4.19
C GLY A 215 1.33 -0.04 3.41
N PRO A 216 2.03 0.63 2.48
CA PRO A 216 1.49 1.69 1.63
C PRO A 216 0.43 1.17 0.63
N ASN A 217 -0.34 2.07 0.02
CA ASN A 217 -1.32 1.66 -0.99
C ASN A 217 -0.64 1.33 -2.32
N ILE A 218 -1.15 0.31 -3.01
CA ILE A 218 -0.98 0.26 -4.46
C ILE A 218 -1.75 1.43 -5.09
N ARG A 219 -1.19 2.05 -6.13
CA ARG A 219 -1.81 3.19 -6.81
C ARG A 219 -2.80 2.70 -7.86
N GLU A 220 -3.81 3.53 -8.17
CA GLU A 220 -4.74 3.31 -9.28
C GLU A 220 -4.08 3.45 -10.65
N LYS A 221 -2.97 4.19 -10.69
CA LYS A 221 -2.14 4.42 -11.88
C LYS A 221 -0.70 4.07 -11.56
N SER A 222 -0.02 3.50 -12.55
CA SER A 222 1.39 3.19 -12.53
C SER A 222 2.22 4.47 -12.36
N TYR A 223 3.45 4.32 -11.90
CA TYR A 223 4.40 5.43 -11.80
C TYR A 223 4.91 5.82 -13.19
N GLU A 224 4.94 7.11 -13.49
CA GLU A 224 5.51 7.69 -14.72
C GLU A 224 6.64 8.64 -14.33
N GLY A 225 7.73 8.73 -15.10
CA GLY A 225 8.91 9.49 -14.65
C GLY A 225 8.68 11.00 -14.54
N ASP A 226 7.72 11.56 -15.28
CA ASP A 226 7.36 12.98 -15.17
C ASP A 226 6.64 13.33 -13.84
N SER A 227 6.03 12.34 -13.19
CA SER A 227 5.12 12.54 -12.07
C SER A 227 5.41 11.64 -10.86
N VAL A 228 6.42 10.77 -10.94
CA VAL A 228 6.80 9.78 -9.91
C VAL A 228 6.96 10.41 -8.53
N TRP A 229 7.63 11.56 -8.41
CA TRP A 229 7.85 12.21 -7.12
C TRP A 229 6.55 12.73 -6.49
N ARG A 230 5.67 13.32 -7.30
CA ARG A 230 4.35 13.76 -6.85
C ARG A 230 3.49 12.57 -6.44
N ALA A 231 3.57 11.48 -7.21
CA ALA A 231 2.86 10.23 -6.92
C ALA A 231 3.32 9.58 -5.61
N LEU A 232 4.62 9.57 -5.34
CA LEU A 232 5.22 9.08 -4.09
C LEU A 232 4.83 9.95 -2.89
N GLU A 233 4.90 11.27 -3.03
CA GLU A 233 4.51 12.21 -1.98
C GLU A 233 3.02 12.07 -1.64
N GLU A 234 2.15 11.99 -2.65
CA GLU A 234 0.71 11.75 -2.45
C GLU A 234 0.46 10.44 -1.70
N ASN A 235 1.13 9.36 -2.10
CA ASN A 235 0.96 8.07 -1.43
C ASN A 235 1.50 8.10 0.01
N GLY A 236 2.62 8.80 0.23
CA GLY A 236 3.20 9.04 1.55
C GLY A 236 2.25 9.81 2.46
N LYS A 237 1.68 10.92 1.99
CA LYS A 237 0.65 11.67 2.74
C LYS A 237 -0.55 10.80 3.09
N ARG A 238 -1.03 9.97 2.15
CA ARG A 238 -2.14 9.03 2.42
C ARG A 238 -1.79 7.97 3.46
N PHE A 239 -0.57 7.44 3.41
CA PHE A 239 -0.12 6.41 4.34
C PHE A 239 0.13 6.99 5.73
N VAL A 240 0.97 8.03 5.84
CA VAL A 240 1.32 8.70 7.11
C VAL A 240 0.06 9.14 7.85
N ASN A 241 -0.93 9.68 7.14
CA ASN A 241 -2.16 10.19 7.75
C ASN A 241 -3.27 9.14 7.96
N SER A 242 -2.96 7.86 7.82
CA SER A 242 -3.88 6.74 8.09
C SER A 242 -3.63 6.09 9.45
N ASN A 243 -4.60 5.33 9.98
CA ASN A 243 -4.40 4.52 11.19
C ASN A 243 -3.35 3.40 11.00
N ARG A 244 -2.93 3.13 9.76
CA ARG A 244 -1.85 2.20 9.42
C ARG A 244 -0.47 2.81 9.57
N GLY A 245 -0.36 4.11 9.27
CA GLY A 245 0.93 4.79 9.14
C GLY A 245 1.38 5.40 10.45
N THR A 246 0.51 6.20 11.09
CA THR A 246 0.82 6.90 12.34
C THR A 246 -0.39 7.00 13.26
N ALA A 247 -0.15 7.09 14.56
CA ALA A 247 -1.15 7.45 15.55
C ALA A 247 -0.51 8.17 16.75
N VAL A 248 -1.25 9.10 17.36
CA VAL A 248 -0.82 9.74 18.62
C VAL A 248 -1.30 8.89 19.79
N GLY A 249 -0.36 8.41 20.61
CA GLY A 249 -0.62 7.65 21.82
C GLY A 249 -1.04 8.52 23.00
N SER A 250 -1.69 7.91 24.00
CA SER A 250 -2.19 8.60 25.20
C SER A 250 -1.09 9.22 26.08
N SER A 251 0.15 8.74 25.97
CA SER A 251 1.33 9.27 26.69
C SER A 251 2.09 10.36 25.91
N GLY A 252 1.52 10.85 24.80
CA GLY A 252 2.20 11.80 23.90
C GLY A 252 3.33 11.17 23.09
N LYS A 253 3.40 9.83 23.04
CA LYS A 253 4.26 9.09 22.12
C LYS A 253 3.61 9.02 20.74
N VAL A 254 4.43 9.01 19.69
CA VAL A 254 3.95 8.80 18.33
C VAL A 254 4.19 7.34 17.96
N ARG A 255 3.10 6.66 17.67
CA ARG A 255 3.07 5.28 17.20
C ARG A 255 3.19 5.31 15.68
N VAL A 256 4.06 4.48 15.12
CA VAL A 256 4.29 4.40 13.67
C VAL A 256 4.23 2.96 13.19
N SER A 257 4.04 2.78 11.89
CA SER A 257 4.04 1.46 11.24
C SER A 257 5.36 0.71 11.45
N GLU A 258 5.28 -0.60 11.67
CA GLU A 258 6.41 -1.54 11.63
C GLU A 258 7.15 -1.49 10.28
N LEU A 259 6.50 -1.01 9.20
CA LEU A 259 7.15 -0.73 7.91
C LEU A 259 8.43 0.12 8.05
N TYR A 260 8.40 1.14 8.93
CA TYR A 260 9.54 2.02 9.12
C TYR A 260 10.70 1.33 9.83
N GLU A 261 10.41 0.38 10.73
CA GLU A 261 11.43 -0.39 11.45
C GLU A 261 12.29 -1.19 10.48
N HIS A 262 11.65 -1.89 9.53
CA HIS A 262 12.34 -2.67 8.51
C HIS A 262 13.10 -1.81 7.48
N ASN A 263 12.70 -0.54 7.32
CA ASN A 263 13.26 0.37 6.34
C ASN A 263 14.11 1.48 6.95
N MET A 264 14.56 1.33 8.20
CA MET A 264 15.37 2.33 8.91
C MET A 264 16.68 2.66 8.19
N MET A 265 17.21 1.75 7.37
CA MET A 265 18.39 2.01 6.53
C MET A 265 18.18 3.18 5.55
N LEU A 266 16.97 3.40 5.06
CA LEU A 266 16.63 4.55 4.21
C LEU A 266 16.76 5.88 4.97
N PHE A 267 16.65 5.83 6.30
CA PHE A 267 16.76 6.97 7.21
C PHE A 267 18.11 6.98 7.94
N ASN A 268 19.16 6.35 7.35
CA ASN A 268 20.48 6.20 7.96
C ASN A 268 20.46 5.56 9.37
N ASN A 269 19.46 4.74 9.66
CA ASN A 269 19.17 4.20 10.98
C ASN A 269 18.99 5.26 12.09
N ASP A 270 18.59 6.47 11.71
CA ASP A 270 18.37 7.60 12.60
C ASP A 270 16.88 7.95 12.72
N LYS A 271 16.35 7.83 13.95
CA LYS A 271 14.95 8.16 14.24
C LYS A 271 14.67 9.66 14.12
N GLU A 272 15.65 10.55 14.25
CA GLU A 272 15.45 11.98 14.08
C GLU A 272 15.18 12.32 12.60
N ILE A 273 15.89 11.66 11.67
CA ILE A 273 15.62 11.77 10.22
C ILE A 273 14.21 11.24 9.89
N LEU A 274 13.83 10.10 10.48
CA LEU A 274 12.46 9.57 10.34
C LEU A 274 11.42 10.55 10.87
N ARG A 275 11.65 11.16 12.05
CA ARG A 275 10.75 12.16 12.63
C ARG A 275 10.52 13.33 11.67
N ASP A 276 11.60 13.88 11.12
CA ASP A 276 11.53 15.03 10.20
C ASP A 276 10.76 14.67 8.93
N HIS A 277 11.05 13.49 8.37
CA HIS A 277 10.32 13.00 7.21
C HIS A 277 8.82 12.81 7.48
N LEU A 278 8.46 12.25 8.64
CA LEU A 278 7.05 12.11 9.03
C LEU A 278 6.39 13.46 9.25
N GLN A 279 7.11 14.43 9.81
CA GLN A 279 6.60 15.77 10.05
C GLN A 279 6.28 16.49 8.73
N ASP A 280 7.08 16.29 7.68
CA ASP A 280 6.83 16.88 6.35
C ASP A 280 5.55 16.36 5.67
N LEU A 281 5.10 15.15 6.05
CA LEU A 281 3.94 14.48 5.43
C LEU A 281 2.71 14.47 6.33
N ALA A 282 2.87 14.59 7.64
CA ALA A 282 1.79 14.54 8.61
C ALA A 282 0.92 15.80 8.56
N ILE A 283 -0.36 15.63 8.91
CA ILE A 283 -1.30 16.74 9.08
C ILE A 283 -2.00 16.65 10.45
N GLY A 284 -2.38 17.80 11.00
CA GLY A 284 -3.26 17.89 12.17
C GLY A 284 -2.59 17.44 13.47
N ASP A 285 -3.25 16.54 14.21
CA ASP A 285 -2.79 16.12 15.54
C ASP A 285 -1.42 15.42 15.50
N VAL A 286 -1.15 14.65 14.44
CA VAL A 286 0.13 13.94 14.29
C VAL A 286 1.26 14.91 14.01
N GLU A 287 1.04 15.87 13.11
CA GLU A 287 2.01 16.94 12.81
C GLU A 287 2.35 17.73 14.09
N THR A 288 1.33 18.11 14.85
CA THR A 288 1.51 18.83 16.12
C THR A 288 2.29 18.00 17.14
N ALA A 289 1.98 16.70 17.24
CA ALA A 289 2.68 15.79 18.15
C ALA A 289 4.16 15.59 17.76
N LEU A 290 4.46 15.51 16.46
CA LEU A 290 5.83 15.41 15.94
C LEU A 290 6.60 16.71 16.16
N ALA A 291 6.01 17.87 15.87
CA ALA A 291 6.64 19.17 16.06
C ALA A 291 6.92 19.49 17.54
N ALA A 292 6.04 19.07 18.45
CA ALA A 292 6.24 19.23 19.90
C ALA A 292 7.25 18.22 20.49
N MET A 293 7.69 17.23 19.71
CA MET A 293 8.56 16.16 20.18
C MET A 293 10.00 16.65 20.34
N LYS A 294 10.50 16.64 21.59
CA LYS A 294 11.90 17.00 21.89
C LYS A 294 12.93 15.92 21.52
N SER A 295 12.51 14.68 21.33
CA SER A 295 13.39 13.56 20.96
C SER A 295 12.60 12.44 20.29
N ALA A 296 13.13 11.94 19.18
CA ALA A 296 12.56 10.85 18.40
C ALA A 296 12.60 9.48 19.11
N LYS A 297 13.20 9.38 20.30
CA LYS A 297 13.09 8.19 21.17
C LYS A 297 11.66 7.85 21.58
N LYS A 298 10.72 8.80 21.41
CA LYS A 298 9.28 8.59 21.66
C LYS A 298 8.53 8.00 20.46
N ILE A 299 9.23 7.68 19.37
CA ILE A 299 8.68 6.96 18.23
C ILE A 299 8.73 5.45 18.51
N ASP A 300 7.55 4.86 18.63
CA ASP A 300 7.34 3.43 18.86
C ASP A 300 6.82 2.77 17.56
N PHE A 301 7.49 1.72 17.07
CA PHE A 301 7.08 0.92 15.91
C PHE A 301 6.11 -0.18 16.34
N ASP A 302 4.83 0.14 16.49
CA ASP A 302 3.85 -0.79 17.09
C ASP A 302 2.52 -0.88 16.33
N ILE A 303 2.40 -0.17 15.20
CA ILE A 303 1.25 -0.30 14.32
C ILE A 303 1.53 -1.43 13.34
N VAL A 304 0.78 -2.51 13.50
CA VAL A 304 0.99 -3.76 12.77
C VAL A 304 -0.33 -4.30 12.22
N ASP A 305 -0.36 -4.60 10.94
CA ASP A 305 -1.45 -5.36 10.31
C ASP A 305 -0.93 -6.17 9.11
N TRP A 306 -0.59 -7.43 9.37
CA TRP A 306 -0.09 -8.38 8.39
C TRP A 306 -1.20 -9.10 7.59
N ASN A 307 -2.47 -8.75 7.81
CA ASN A 307 -3.55 -9.30 7.00
C ASN A 307 -3.43 -8.81 5.57
N PHE A 308 -3.89 -9.64 4.63
CA PHE A 308 -3.96 -9.30 3.22
C PHE A 308 -4.70 -7.97 3.00
N ALA A 309 -4.19 -7.12 2.12
CA ALA A 309 -4.82 -5.86 1.69
C ALA A 309 -6.00 -6.09 0.74
N ASP A 310 -6.88 -7.03 1.08
CA ASP A 310 -8.06 -7.38 0.31
C ASP A 310 -9.30 -6.62 0.81
N LEU A 311 -10.26 -6.42 -0.08
CA LEU A 311 -11.56 -5.81 0.23
C LEU A 311 -12.40 -6.68 1.15
N PHE A 312 -12.37 -7.98 0.93
CA PHE A 312 -13.31 -8.89 1.54
C PHE A 312 -12.61 -9.78 2.56
N GLY A 313 -11.35 -10.11 2.31
CA GLY A 313 -10.54 -10.96 3.17
C GLY A 313 -11.12 -12.36 3.25
N ASP A 314 -10.28 -13.38 3.37
CA ASP A 314 -10.78 -14.72 3.69
C ASP A 314 -11.12 -14.79 5.19
N GLN A 315 -12.23 -14.15 5.57
CA GLN A 315 -12.72 -14.18 6.94
C GLN A 315 -13.42 -15.51 7.18
N ARG A 316 -12.81 -16.36 8.02
CA ARG A 316 -13.43 -17.60 8.45
C ARG A 316 -14.78 -17.31 9.13
N ASN A 317 -15.86 -17.70 8.49
CA ASN A 317 -17.18 -17.63 9.10
C ASN A 317 -17.27 -18.70 10.20
N PHE A 318 -17.43 -18.25 11.45
CA PHE A 318 -17.68 -19.13 12.58
C PHE A 318 -19.18 -19.23 12.82
N GLY A 319 -19.71 -20.45 12.89
CA GLY A 319 -21.15 -20.67 13.04
C GLY A 319 -21.94 -20.32 11.77
N GLY A 320 -23.21 -20.71 11.74
CA GLY A 320 -23.99 -20.77 10.50
C GLY A 320 -24.25 -22.20 10.05
N GLY A 321 -24.62 -23.08 11.00
CA GLY A 321 -25.41 -24.23 10.62
C GLY A 321 -26.77 -23.70 10.20
N ASN A 322 -27.05 -23.63 8.90
CA ASN A 322 -28.44 -23.74 8.47
C ASN A 322 -28.95 -25.02 9.13
N GLN A 323 -30.01 -24.94 9.92
CA GLN A 323 -30.74 -26.13 10.38
C GLN A 323 -31.34 -26.77 9.12
N THR A 324 -30.54 -27.51 8.36
CA THR A 324 -31.00 -28.31 7.22
C THR A 324 -31.63 -29.61 7.68
N ASN A 325 -31.87 -29.75 8.98
CA ASN A 325 -32.46 -30.94 9.57
C ASN A 325 -33.97 -30.89 9.31
N PRO A 326 -34.54 -31.77 8.46
CA PRO A 326 -35.98 -31.76 8.16
C PRO A 326 -36.84 -31.94 9.42
N ALA A 327 -36.29 -32.52 10.49
CA ALA A 327 -36.96 -32.64 11.79
C ALA A 327 -37.26 -31.30 12.47
N ALA A 328 -36.41 -30.27 12.30
CA ALA A 328 -36.63 -28.95 12.90
C ALA A 328 -37.73 -28.13 12.18
N LEU A 329 -37.99 -28.43 10.90
CA LEU A 329 -39.09 -27.86 10.13
C LEU A 329 -40.43 -28.58 10.40
N LEU A 330 -40.39 -29.89 10.66
CA LEU A 330 -41.59 -30.70 10.91
C LEU A 330 -42.24 -30.43 12.27
N ASP A 331 -41.48 -30.02 13.28
CA ASP A 331 -42.03 -29.65 14.61
C ASP A 331 -42.78 -28.31 14.60
N SER A 332 -42.60 -27.49 13.54
CA SER A 332 -43.30 -26.21 13.38
C SER A 332 -44.71 -26.32 12.78
N VAL A 333 -45.13 -27.52 12.37
CA VAL A 333 -46.45 -27.76 11.77
C VAL A 333 -47.11 -29.00 12.37
N LYS A 334 -47.73 -28.83 13.55
CA LYS A 334 -49.05 -29.40 13.92
C LYS A 334 -49.31 -29.20 15.42
N SER A 335 -50.00 -28.10 15.74
CA SER A 335 -50.85 -28.04 16.93
C SER A 335 -52.24 -27.67 16.44
N SER A 336 -53.07 -28.69 16.19
CA SER A 336 -54.50 -28.54 16.04
C SER A 336 -55.15 -29.03 17.32
N THR A 337 -55.54 -28.13 18.22
CA THR A 337 -56.40 -28.47 19.35
C THR A 337 -57.85 -28.52 18.90
N ILE A 338 -58.48 -29.68 19.05
CA ILE A 338 -59.92 -29.88 18.86
C ILE A 338 -60.61 -29.51 20.18
N ASN A 339 -61.51 -28.53 20.16
CA ASN A 339 -62.40 -28.29 21.31
C ASN A 339 -63.59 -29.25 21.26
N ASP A 340 -64.17 -29.53 22.43
CA ASP A 340 -65.20 -30.54 22.74
C ASP A 340 -66.60 -30.25 22.12
N SER A 341 -66.64 -29.71 20.90
CA SER A 341 -67.86 -29.43 20.13
C SER A 341 -67.69 -29.65 18.63
N GLY A 342 -66.59 -30.29 18.20
CA GLY A 342 -66.45 -30.81 16.84
C GLY A 342 -66.19 -29.78 15.73
N GLN A 343 -65.79 -28.54 16.04
CA GLN A 343 -65.31 -27.58 15.04
C GLN A 343 -63.79 -27.47 15.05
N VAL A 344 -63.18 -27.59 13.86
CA VAL A 344 -61.74 -27.39 13.64
C VAL A 344 -61.44 -25.90 13.57
N VAL A 345 -60.77 -25.35 14.58
CA VAL A 345 -60.21 -24.00 14.52
C VAL A 345 -58.83 -24.10 13.87
N GLN A 346 -58.71 -23.62 12.63
CA GLN A 346 -57.42 -23.41 11.98
C GLN A 346 -56.77 -22.18 12.62
N ILE A 347 -55.76 -22.38 13.48
CA ILE A 347 -54.88 -21.30 13.91
C ILE A 347 -53.99 -20.97 12.71
N GLN A 348 -54.37 -19.94 11.97
CA GLN A 348 -53.56 -19.38 10.89
C GLN A 348 -52.37 -18.68 11.54
N SER A 349 -51.21 -19.36 11.56
CA SER A 349 -49.97 -18.77 12.05
C SER A 349 -49.51 -17.70 11.07
N TYR A 350 -49.62 -16.45 11.50
CA TYR A 350 -48.91 -15.33 10.91
C TYR A 350 -47.42 -15.48 11.22
N LEU A 351 -46.72 -16.35 10.49
CA LEU A 351 -45.27 -16.37 10.48
C LEU A 351 -44.75 -16.04 9.08
N SER A 352 -44.54 -14.73 8.95
CA SER A 352 -43.40 -14.08 8.29
C SER A 352 -43.28 -14.18 6.77
N ASP A 353 -43.85 -13.17 6.10
CA ASP A 353 -43.28 -12.58 4.87
C ASP A 353 -41.76 -12.28 5.01
N ASP A 354 -41.28 -12.14 6.25
CA ASP A 354 -39.86 -11.98 6.63
C ASP A 354 -38.96 -13.20 6.34
N VAL A 355 -39.53 -14.40 6.14
CA VAL A 355 -38.75 -15.59 5.77
C VAL A 355 -38.65 -15.73 4.25
N GLN A 356 -39.65 -15.26 3.49
CA GLN A 356 -39.58 -15.23 2.03
C GLN A 356 -38.73 -14.08 1.49
N SER A 357 -38.65 -12.93 2.17
CA SER A 357 -37.73 -11.85 1.79
C SER A 357 -36.24 -12.21 2.01
N LYS A 358 -35.96 -13.27 2.78
CA LYS A 358 -34.64 -13.89 2.93
C LYS A 358 -34.37 -15.02 1.93
N ALA A 359 -35.24 -15.23 0.93
CA ALA A 359 -34.84 -15.87 -0.31
C ALA A 359 -33.88 -14.92 -1.04
N LYS A 360 -32.65 -14.90 -0.53
CA LYS A 360 -31.51 -14.14 -0.99
C LYS A 360 -31.46 -14.25 -2.51
N MET A 361 -31.49 -13.09 -3.18
CA MET A 361 -30.77 -12.98 -4.46
C MET A 361 -29.40 -13.64 -4.27
N ASP A 362 -28.79 -14.19 -5.32
CA ASP A 362 -27.37 -14.56 -5.31
C ASP A 362 -26.53 -13.28 -5.09
N ILE A 363 -26.54 -12.77 -3.87
CA ILE A 363 -25.69 -11.69 -3.40
C ILE A 363 -24.35 -12.38 -3.25
N ARG A 364 -23.44 -12.10 -4.18
CA ARG A 364 -22.08 -12.62 -4.20
C ARG A 364 -21.24 -12.23 -2.96
N PHE A 365 -21.82 -11.47 -2.02
CA PHE A 365 -21.23 -10.95 -0.79
C PHE A 365 -22.10 -11.33 0.42
N SER A 366 -21.47 -11.72 1.52
CA SER A 366 -22.06 -11.90 2.85
C SER A 366 -22.54 -10.57 3.45
N ASP A 367 -23.42 -10.65 4.46
CA ASP A 367 -24.01 -9.48 5.10
C ASP A 367 -22.95 -8.54 5.72
N SER A 368 -21.86 -9.09 6.27
CA SER A 368 -20.73 -8.33 6.82
C SER A 368 -19.88 -7.64 5.75
N GLU A 369 -19.74 -8.26 4.59
CA GLU A 369 -19.01 -7.71 3.45
C GLU A 369 -19.75 -6.51 2.85
N LEU A 370 -21.08 -6.62 2.74
CA LEU A 370 -21.94 -5.50 2.32
C LEU A 370 -21.84 -4.31 3.29
N GLU A 371 -21.86 -4.55 4.60
CA GLU A 371 -21.71 -3.48 5.60
C GLU A 371 -20.36 -2.77 5.44
N THR A 372 -19.28 -3.52 5.27
CA THR A 372 -17.93 -2.97 5.06
C THR A 372 -17.87 -2.13 3.79
N LEU A 373 -18.45 -2.62 2.68
CA LEU A 373 -18.55 -1.87 1.42
C LEU A 373 -19.34 -0.56 1.58
N LEU A 374 -20.47 -0.61 2.30
CA LEU A 374 -21.28 0.58 2.56
C LEU A 374 -20.48 1.61 3.37
N MET A 375 -19.74 1.18 4.40
CA MET A 375 -18.89 2.07 5.19
C MET A 375 -17.74 2.66 4.36
N LEU A 376 -17.06 1.84 3.54
CA LEU A 376 -16.00 2.32 2.64
C LEU A 376 -16.54 3.32 1.62
N LYS A 377 -17.73 3.06 1.05
CA LYS A 377 -18.41 3.98 0.13
C LYS A 377 -18.84 5.28 0.82
N GLN A 378 -19.34 5.22 2.05
CA GLN A 378 -19.66 6.41 2.84
C GLN A 378 -18.42 7.25 3.11
N ASN A 379 -17.31 6.64 3.54
CA ASN A 379 -16.03 7.33 3.73
C ASN A 379 -15.55 8.01 2.44
N ARG A 380 -15.68 7.34 1.28
CA ARG A 380 -15.38 7.93 -0.03
C ARG A 380 -16.27 9.15 -0.31
N ASN A 381 -17.58 9.05 -0.11
CA ASN A 381 -18.50 10.16 -0.37
C ASN A 381 -18.26 11.36 0.57
N GLN A 382 -17.95 11.11 1.85
CA GLN A 382 -17.63 12.17 2.81
C GLN A 382 -16.34 12.92 2.43
N THR A 383 -15.36 12.19 1.91
CA THR A 383 -14.08 12.78 1.49
C THR A 383 -14.12 13.43 0.11
N GLN A 384 -15.12 13.10 -0.72
CA GLN A 384 -15.42 13.80 -1.98
C GLN A 384 -16.21 15.11 -1.78
N GLY A 385 -16.50 15.52 -0.53
CA GLY A 385 -17.18 16.77 -0.21
C GLY A 385 -16.48 18.01 -0.76
N THR A 386 -17.12 18.62 -1.76
CA THR A 386 -16.88 19.89 -2.47
C THR A 386 -15.96 20.92 -1.81
N VAL A 387 -14.89 21.29 -2.52
CA VAL A 387 -14.22 22.59 -2.37
C VAL A 387 -15.09 23.65 -3.05
N GLU A 388 -15.87 24.42 -2.29
CA GLU A 388 -16.47 25.66 -2.82
C GLU A 388 -15.35 26.67 -3.04
N ILE A 389 -14.97 26.88 -4.30
CA ILE A 389 -14.17 28.03 -4.71
C ILE A 389 -15.06 29.25 -4.55
N LYS A 390 -14.91 29.98 -3.44
CA LYS A 390 -15.45 31.34 -3.34
C LYS A 390 -14.59 32.21 -4.24
N ASP A 391 -15.05 32.40 -5.48
CA ASP A 391 -14.53 33.45 -6.36
C ASP A 391 -14.64 34.79 -5.63
N ILE A 392 -13.49 35.35 -5.27
CA ILE A 392 -13.37 36.72 -4.79
C ILE A 392 -13.69 37.60 -6.01
N LYS A 393 -14.91 38.11 -6.08
CA LYS A 393 -15.27 39.14 -7.07
C LYS A 393 -14.37 40.36 -6.85
N GLU A 394 -13.52 40.65 -7.82
CA GLU A 394 -12.88 41.95 -7.99
C GLU A 394 -13.95 43.04 -8.00
N SER A 395 -14.00 43.87 -6.95
CA SER A 395 -14.72 45.13 -7.01
C SER A 395 -13.83 46.18 -7.69
N LYS A 396 -13.85 46.20 -9.03
CA LYS A 396 -13.52 47.40 -9.81
C LYS A 396 -14.80 47.98 -10.40
N ASN A 397 -15.33 49.02 -9.77
CA ASN A 397 -15.57 50.34 -10.36
C ASN A 397 -16.64 51.14 -9.61
N GLY A 398 -16.34 52.42 -9.38
CA GLY A 398 -17.34 53.47 -9.52
C GLY A 398 -17.54 54.43 -8.34
N LYS A 399 -16.57 55.29 -8.05
CA LYS A 399 -16.70 56.75 -8.25
C LYS A 399 -15.37 57.47 -8.02
#